data_AF-A0A6A4P763-F1
#
_entry.id   AF-A0A6A4P763-F1
#
_cell.length_a   1.000
_cell.length_b   1.000
_cell.length_c   1.000
_cell.angle_alpha   90.00
_cell.angle_beta   90.00
_cell.angle_gamma   90.00
#
_symmetry.space_group_name_H-M   'P 1'
#
loop_
_entity.id
_entity.type
_entity.pdbx_description
1 polymer ?
#
loop_
_entity_poly.entity_id
_entity_poly.type
_entity_poly.pdbx_seq_one_letter_code
_entity_poly.pdbx_strand_id
1 'polypeptide(L)'
;MLINMCPPNTILEGNVTFLMPNDRILANMVLQEGSISSFLLRHSIPSPLIFEILEQFPYGTISPSSLPNCMLRVSNYGRKNFVLNNVKIISRNISYMYSKIFN
;
A
#
# COMPACT_ATOMS: atom_id res chain seq x y z
N MET A 1 -3.77 -0.28 15.06
CA MET A 1 -3.27 -0.22 13.67
C MET A 1 -1.98 -1.04 13.56
N LEU A 2 -1.82 -1.82 12.49
CA LEU A 2 -0.66 -2.71 12.22
C LEU A 2 0.69 -1.97 12.25
N ILE A 3 0.72 -0.69 11.86
CA ILE A 3 1.94 0.13 11.85
C ILE A 3 2.57 0.28 13.25
N ASN A 4 1.76 0.28 14.31
CA ASN A 4 2.25 0.42 15.70
C ASN A 4 2.96 -0.84 16.21
N MET A 5 2.83 -1.96 15.51
CA MET A 5 3.52 -3.22 15.81
C MET A 5 4.83 -3.36 15.01
N CYS A 6 5.09 -2.44 14.10
CA CYS A 6 6.31 -2.41 13.31
C CYS A 6 7.41 -1.65 14.07
N PRO A 7 8.66 -2.15 14.11
CA PRO A 7 9.78 -1.34 14.55
C PRO A 7 9.92 -0.07 13.69
N PRO A 8 10.53 1.01 14.22
CA PRO A 8 10.73 2.25 13.48
C PRO A 8 11.35 2.01 12.10
N ASN A 9 10.75 2.60 11.07
CA ASN A 9 11.16 2.41 9.68
C ASN A 9 10.95 3.71 8.91
N THR A 10 12.05 4.34 8.49
CA THR A 10 12.05 5.65 7.83
C THR A 10 11.23 5.68 6.55
N ILE A 11 11.08 4.55 5.84
CA ILE A 11 10.26 4.46 4.62
C ILE A 11 8.77 4.52 4.97
N LEU A 12 8.37 3.82 6.04
CA LEU A 12 6.97 3.77 6.48
C LEU A 12 6.55 5.05 7.22
N GLU A 13 7.52 5.84 7.69
CA GLU A 13 7.31 7.15 8.33
C GLU A 13 7.26 8.32 7.33
N GLY A 14 7.53 8.08 6.04
CA GLY A 14 7.52 9.08 4.98
C GLY A 14 6.20 9.19 4.22
N ASN A 15 6.26 9.80 3.03
CA ASN A 15 5.13 9.87 2.10
C ASN A 15 4.89 8.49 1.46
N VAL A 16 4.07 7.69 2.11
CA VAL A 16 3.80 6.30 1.74
C VAL A 16 2.31 6.09 1.49
N THR A 17 1.98 5.34 0.44
CA THR A 17 0.61 4.86 0.22
C THR A 17 0.51 3.41 0.62
N PHE A 18 -0.37 3.10 1.57
CA PHE A 18 -0.66 1.73 1.96
C PHE A 18 -1.76 1.12 1.10
N LEU A 19 -1.49 -0.07 0.57
CA LEU A 19 -2.39 -0.93 -0.18
C LEU A 19 -2.84 -2.08 0.73
N MET A 20 -3.63 -1.71 1.74
CA MET A 20 -4.07 -2.66 2.76
C MET A 20 -5.16 -3.59 2.23
N PRO A 21 -5.06 -4.91 2.50
CA PRO A 21 -6.19 -5.81 2.38
C PRO A 21 -7.33 -5.34 3.30
N ASN A 22 -8.58 -5.62 2.93
CA ASN A 22 -9.71 -5.33 3.81
C ASN A 22 -9.71 -6.23 5.05
N ASP A 23 -10.50 -5.85 6.07
CA ASP A 23 -10.58 -6.55 7.36
C ASP A 23 -10.89 -8.05 7.21
N ARG A 24 -11.73 -8.43 6.25
CA ARG A 24 -12.04 -9.85 5.99
C ARG A 24 -10.82 -10.63 5.51
N ILE A 25 -9.99 -10.04 4.66
CA ILE A 25 -8.75 -10.69 4.21
C ILE A 25 -7.72 -10.67 5.35
N LEU A 26 -7.54 -9.54 6.03
CA LEU A 26 -6.62 -9.40 7.15
C LEU A 26 -6.91 -10.40 8.28
N ALA A 27 -8.18 -10.60 8.63
CA ALA A 27 -8.59 -11.53 9.69
C ALA A 27 -8.26 -13.01 9.37
N ASN A 28 -8.09 -13.34 8.09
CA ASN A 28 -7.75 -14.69 7.63
C ASN A 28 -6.26 -14.84 7.27
N MET A 29 -5.46 -13.79 7.39
CA MET A 29 -4.02 -13.85 7.13
C MET A 29 -3.26 -14.38 8.34
N VAL A 30 -2.37 -15.35 8.09
CA VAL A 30 -1.38 -15.79 9.08
C VAL A 30 -0.11 -14.97 8.87
N LEU A 31 0.15 -14.04 9.78
CA LEU A 31 1.41 -13.29 9.81
C LEU A 31 2.41 -14.05 10.69
N GLN A 32 3.58 -14.36 10.13
CA GLN A 32 4.67 -14.93 10.92
C GLN A 32 5.20 -13.89 11.91
N GLU A 33 5.67 -14.33 13.07
CA GLU A 33 6.29 -13.45 14.05
C GLU A 33 7.49 -12.72 13.41
N GLY A 34 7.62 -11.41 13.67
CA GLY A 34 8.65 -10.56 13.04
C GLY A 34 8.40 -10.20 11.57
N SER A 35 7.39 -10.75 10.89
CA SER A 35 7.12 -10.46 9.47
C SER A 35 6.30 -9.18 9.21
N ILE A 36 5.90 -8.47 10.27
CA ILE A 36 5.03 -7.30 10.14
C ILE A 36 5.65 -6.18 9.30
N SER A 37 6.96 -5.94 9.43
CA SER A 37 7.67 -4.93 8.66
C SER A 37 7.69 -5.26 7.17
N SER A 38 8.05 -6.50 6.82
CA SER A 38 8.07 -6.94 5.43
C SER A 38 6.66 -6.99 4.82
N PHE A 39 5.64 -7.37 5.61
CA PHE A 39 4.24 -7.27 5.22
C PHE A 39 3.85 -5.83 4.87
N LEU A 40 4.10 -4.87 5.76
CA LEU A 40 3.75 -3.48 5.54
C LEU A 40 4.49 -2.89 4.34
N LEU A 41 5.81 -3.15 4.21
CA LEU A 41 6.62 -2.70 3.08
C LEU A 41 6.15 -3.28 1.74
N ARG A 42 5.71 -4.54 1.72
CA ARG A 42 5.17 -5.20 0.52
C ARG A 42 3.86 -4.58 0.08
N HIS A 43 3.07 -4.15 1.04
CA HIS A 43 1.77 -3.52 0.86
C HIS A 43 1.86 -1.99 0.88
N SER A 44 3.01 -1.42 0.53
CA SER A 44 3.15 0.04 0.45
C SER A 44 3.91 0.49 -0.79
N ILE A 45 3.63 1.71 -1.24
CA ILE A 45 4.34 2.39 -2.33
C ILE A 45 4.96 3.65 -1.74
N PRO A 46 6.27 3.92 -1.96
CA PRO A 46 6.96 5.09 -1.42
C PRO A 46 6.65 6.37 -2.22
N SER A 47 5.37 6.58 -2.53
CA SER A 47 4.84 7.74 -3.23
C SER A 47 3.34 7.88 -2.92
N PRO A 48 2.80 9.11 -2.89
CA PRO A 48 1.36 9.32 -2.88
C PRO A 48 0.73 8.74 -4.16
N LEU A 49 -0.14 7.75 -4.00
CA LEU A 49 -0.84 7.10 -5.09
C LEU A 49 -2.34 7.37 -4.94
N ILE A 50 -2.75 8.54 -5.42
CA ILE A 50 -4.16 8.92 -5.55
C ILE A 50 -4.73 8.41 -6.88
N PHE A 51 -6.06 8.31 -6.96
CA PHE A 51 -6.75 7.77 -8.13
C PHE A 51 -6.46 8.58 -9.40
N GLU A 52 -6.32 9.89 -9.29
CA GLU A 52 -6.01 10.78 -10.42
C GLU A 52 -4.65 10.44 -11.04
N ILE A 53 -3.68 10.03 -10.22
CA ILE A 53 -2.37 9.54 -10.69
C ILE A 53 -2.51 8.16 -11.34
N LEU A 54 -3.30 7.27 -10.74
CA LEU A 54 -3.58 5.94 -11.29
C LEU A 54 -4.31 6.00 -12.63
N GLU A 55 -5.20 6.97 -12.84
CA GLU A 55 -5.91 7.18 -14.11
C GLU A 55 -4.94 7.51 -15.25
N GLN A 56 -3.82 8.17 -14.94
CA GLN A 56 -2.76 8.50 -15.90
C GLN A 56 -1.83 7.31 -16.19
N PHE A 57 -1.85 6.25 -15.38
CA PHE A 57 -0.98 5.11 -15.59
C PHE A 57 -1.44 4.31 -16.82
N PRO A 58 -0.53 4.05 -17.79
CA PRO A 58 -0.78 3.08 -18.85
C PRO A 58 -1.13 1.71 -18.28
N TYR A 59 -1.94 0.96 -19.03
CA TYR A 59 -2.25 -0.42 -18.68
C TYR A 59 -0.96 -1.25 -18.57
N GLY A 60 -0.78 -1.94 -17.45
CA GLY A 60 0.39 -2.80 -17.21
C GLY A 60 1.61 -2.06 -16.66
N THR A 61 1.46 -0.79 -16.25
CA THR A 61 2.51 -0.04 -15.54
C THR A 61 3.07 -0.85 -14.38
N ILE A 62 4.40 -0.83 -14.23
CA ILE A 62 5.10 -1.50 -13.14
C ILE A 62 5.60 -0.44 -12.16
N SER A 63 5.22 -0.54 -10.89
CA SER A 63 5.58 0.39 -9.82
C SER A 63 6.29 -0.36 -8.68
N PRO A 64 7.37 0.17 -8.10
CA PRO A 64 8.02 -0.48 -6.96
C PRO A 64 7.14 -0.38 -5.70
N SER A 65 7.07 -1.47 -4.94
CA SER A 65 6.66 -1.38 -3.54
C SER A 65 7.79 -0.83 -2.66
N SER A 66 7.50 -0.50 -1.42
CA SER A 66 8.54 -0.11 -0.44
C SER A 66 9.41 -1.29 -0.01
N LEU A 67 9.01 -2.53 -0.30
CA LEU A 67 9.85 -3.70 -0.11
C LEU A 67 10.83 -3.83 -1.29
N PRO A 68 12.15 -3.91 -1.04
CA PRO A 68 13.15 -4.08 -2.11
C PRO A 68 12.85 -5.27 -3.00
N ASN A 69 13.09 -5.11 -4.30
CA ASN A 69 12.87 -6.14 -5.33
C ASN A 69 11.42 -6.65 -5.46
N CYS A 70 10.46 -5.93 -4.87
CA CYS A 70 9.04 -6.27 -4.98
C CYS A 70 8.33 -5.23 -5.84
N MET A 71 7.90 -5.67 -7.03
CA MET A 71 7.21 -4.84 -8.02
C MET A 71 5.70 -5.11 -8.04
N LEU A 72 4.95 -4.06 -8.32
CA LEU A 72 3.50 -4.03 -8.38
C LEU A 72 3.06 -3.70 -9.80
N ARG A 73 2.28 -4.59 -10.42
CA ARG A 73 1.69 -4.38 -11.74
C ARG A 73 0.34 -3.70 -11.59
N VAL A 74 0.24 -2.48 -12.09
CA VAL A 74 -0.99 -1.70 -12.16
C VAL A 74 -1.68 -1.96 -13.49
N SER A 75 -2.92 -2.45 -13.40
CA SER A 75 -3.80 -2.66 -14.54
C SER A 75 -4.98 -1.71 -14.41
N ASN A 76 -4.99 -0.70 -15.28
CA ASN A 76 -6.06 0.29 -15.40
C ASN A 76 -7.05 -0.18 -16.46
N TYR A 77 -8.25 -0.57 -16.06
CA TYR A 77 -9.32 -0.99 -16.97
C TYR A 77 -10.32 0.16 -17.27
N GLY A 78 -9.96 1.41 -16.92
CA GLY A 78 -10.83 2.58 -17.03
C GLY A 78 -11.95 2.57 -15.98
N ARG A 79 -12.79 3.62 -15.98
CA ARG A 79 -13.97 3.77 -15.09
C ARG A 79 -13.67 3.50 -13.60
N LYS A 80 -12.49 3.92 -13.13
CA LYS A 80 -12.02 3.70 -11.75
C LYS A 80 -11.85 2.23 -11.37
N ASN A 81 -11.71 1.34 -12.35
CA ASN A 81 -11.44 -0.07 -12.15
C ASN A 81 -9.94 -0.34 -12.22
N PHE A 82 -9.29 -0.26 -11.06
CA PHE A 82 -7.87 -0.52 -10.92
C PHE A 82 -7.62 -1.86 -10.26
N VAL A 83 -6.68 -2.60 -10.84
CA VAL A 83 -6.20 -3.86 -10.29
C VAL A 83 -4.70 -3.75 -10.11
N LEU A 84 -4.22 -4.09 -8.92
CA LEU A 84 -2.80 -4.07 -8.56
C LEU A 84 -2.38 -5.48 -8.14
N ASN A 85 -1.43 -6.08 -8.87
CA ASN A 85 -1.04 -7.49 -8.69
C ASN A 85 -2.25 -8.45 -8.56
N ASN A 86 -3.22 -8.33 -9.47
CA ASN A 86 -4.46 -9.11 -9.49
C ASN A 86 -5.43 -8.84 -8.32
N VAL A 87 -5.15 -7.88 -7.45
CA VAL A 87 -6.05 -7.43 -6.39
C VAL A 87 -6.77 -6.16 -6.83
N LYS A 88 -8.10 -6.18 -6.80
CA LYS A 88 -8.91 -4.99 -7.12
C LYS A 88 -8.81 -3.96 -6.00
N ILE A 89 -8.56 -2.70 -6.36
CA ILE A 89 -8.63 -1.58 -5.43
C ILE A 89 -10.11 -1.26 -5.21
N ILE A 90 -10.63 -1.54 -4.01
CA ILE A 90 -12.06 -1.44 -3.69
C ILE A 90 -12.43 -0.20 -2.86
N SER A 91 -11.46 0.42 -2.17
CA SER A 91 -11.69 1.59 -1.30
C SER A 91 -10.80 2.76 -1.68
N ARG A 92 -11.35 3.97 -1.59
CA ARG A 92 -10.68 5.23 -1.95
C ARG A 92 -9.95 5.81 -0.75
N ASN A 93 -8.75 6.35 -0.97
CA ASN A 93 -8.10 7.42 -0.21
C ASN A 93 -8.47 7.50 1.28
N ILE A 94 -8.28 6.41 2.04
CA ILE A 94 -8.40 6.46 3.51
C ILE A 94 -7.13 7.16 4.00
N SER A 95 -7.15 8.50 3.95
CA SER A 95 -6.08 9.34 4.47
C SER A 95 -6.03 9.18 5.98
N TYR A 96 -4.98 8.53 6.48
CA TYR A 96 -4.47 8.87 7.80
C TYR A 96 -3.35 9.87 7.58
N MET A 97 -3.72 11.15 7.62
CA MET A 97 -2.79 12.24 7.87
C MET A 97 -2.14 11.93 9.22
N TYR A 98 -0.99 11.25 9.22
CA TYR A 98 -0.17 11.11 10.41
C TYR A 98 0.46 12.49 10.67
N SER A 99 -0.29 13.38 11.31
CA SER A 99 0.35 14.51 11.97
C SER A 99 1.11 13.94 13.16
N LYS A 100 2.43 13.82 13.00
CA LYS A 100 3.36 13.73 14.13
C LYS A 100 3.26 15.08 14.86
N ILE A 101 2.32 15.19 15.80
CA ILE A 101 2.45 16.15 16.90
C ILE A 101 3.47 15.53 17.84
N PHE A 102 4.74 15.85 17.64
CA PHE A 102 5.71 15.72 18.71
C PHE A 102 5.46 16.87 19.69
N ASN A 103 5.13 16.55 20.94
CA ASN A 103 5.46 17.39 22.09
C ASN A 103 6.81 16.93 22.63
#